data_AF-A0A2P7U0F2-F1
#
_entry.id   AF-A0A2P7U0F2-F1
#
_cell.length_a   1.000
_cell.length_b   1.000
_cell.length_c   1.000
_cell.angle_alpha   90.00
_cell.angle_beta   90.00
_cell.angle_gamma   90.00
#
_symmetry.space_group_name_H-M   'P 1'
#
loop_
_entity.id
_entity.type
_entity.pdbx_description
1 polymer ?
#
loop_
_entity_poly.entity_id
_entity_poly.type
_entity_poly.pdbx_seq_one_letter_code
_entity_poly.pdbx_strand_id
1 'polypeptide(L)'
;MKSTTLTAAFRQPDLTADDVAKIRTFAYEEQGEKYNFVGIAKQVPYSITRHACDLPVIPRHVRRWCMNALTVVQVTPFSSERFFCSQFVVKAFNRTGKPLTETEPEWVNPADILHMREGDIASVTPISRLQYVGHLQCQKTPWNTTCDVAETTQNTKP
;
A
#
# COMPACT_ATOMS: atom_id res chain seq x y z
N MET A 1 5.75 26.80 -1.03
CA MET A 1 5.60 25.83 0.08
C MET A 1 6.65 24.74 -0.11
N LYS A 2 7.61 24.58 0.81
CA LYS A 2 8.64 23.53 0.71
C LYS A 2 7.98 22.17 0.94
N SER A 3 7.86 21.36 -0.10
CA SER A 3 7.44 19.96 0.02
C SER A 3 8.50 19.23 0.85
N THR A 4 8.14 18.81 2.06
CA THR A 4 9.03 18.02 2.91
C THR A 4 8.62 16.57 2.71
N THR A 5 9.43 15.76 2.03
CA THR A 5 9.17 14.33 1.90
C THR A 5 9.40 13.67 3.25
N LEU A 6 8.32 13.54 4.02
CA LEU A 6 8.30 12.81 5.29
C LEU A 6 7.95 11.35 4.99
N THR A 7 8.90 10.44 5.21
CA THR A 7 8.65 9.00 5.06
C THR A 7 8.44 8.38 6.43
N ALA A 8 7.27 7.81 6.69
CA ALA A 8 7.00 7.05 7.90
C ALA A 8 7.34 5.56 7.72
N ALA A 9 7.86 4.93 8.77
CA ALA A 9 8.19 3.52 8.81
C ALA A 9 7.32 2.80 9.86
N PHE A 10 6.76 1.66 9.45
CA PHE A 10 5.94 0.81 10.28
C PHE A 10 6.48 -0.63 10.28
N ARG A 11 6.17 -1.38 11.34
CA ARG A 11 6.60 -2.76 11.53
C ARG A 11 5.42 -3.63 11.96
N GLN A 12 5.32 -4.85 11.44
CA GLN A 12 4.51 -5.89 12.05
C GLN A 12 5.29 -6.50 13.23
N PRO A 13 4.73 -6.52 14.45
CA PRO A 13 5.49 -6.84 15.66
C PRO A 13 6.03 -8.28 15.68
N ASP A 14 5.31 -9.23 15.09
CA ASP A 14 5.54 -10.67 15.31
C ASP A 14 6.43 -11.34 14.24
N LEU A 15 7.30 -10.59 13.55
CA LEU A 15 8.21 -11.17 12.55
C LEU A 15 9.47 -11.74 13.18
N THR A 16 9.84 -12.97 12.82
CA THR A 16 11.12 -13.59 13.19
C THR A 16 12.20 -13.30 12.15
N ALA A 17 13.46 -13.64 12.46
CA ALA A 17 14.56 -13.54 11.49
C ALA A 17 14.31 -14.40 10.24
N ASP A 18 13.70 -15.57 10.39
CA ASP A 18 13.33 -16.45 9.28
C ASP A 18 12.23 -15.85 8.40
N ASP A 19 11.24 -15.17 9.01
CA ASP A 19 10.20 -14.47 8.27
C ASP A 19 10.79 -13.33 7.43
N VAL A 20 11.71 -12.55 8.02
CA VAL A 20 12.43 -11.48 7.32
C VAL A 20 13.27 -12.04 6.17
N ALA A 21 13.90 -13.21 6.35
CA ALA A 21 14.65 -13.87 5.29
C ALA A 21 13.75 -14.25 4.11
N LYS A 22 12.55 -14.80 4.37
CA LYS A 22 11.57 -15.12 3.31
C LYS A 22 11.11 -13.88 2.54
N ILE A 23 10.82 -12.77 3.24
CA ILE A 23 10.47 -11.49 2.62
C ILE A 23 11.62 -11.00 1.73
N ARG A 24 12.86 -11.09 2.23
CA ARG A 24 14.04 -10.67 1.49
C ARG A 24 14.27 -11.53 0.24
N THR A 25 14.17 -12.86 0.37
CA THR A 25 14.30 -13.78 -0.76
C THR A 25 13.27 -13.47 -1.84
N PHE A 26 12.00 -13.32 -1.46
CA PHE A 26 10.95 -12.90 -2.39
C PHE A 26 11.28 -11.57 -3.07
N ALA A 27 11.80 -10.59 -2.34
CA ALA A 27 12.18 -9.31 -2.93
C ALA A 27 13.33 -9.40 -3.93
N TYR A 28 14.27 -10.33 -3.73
CA TYR A 28 15.33 -10.59 -4.70
C TYR A 28 14.84 -11.36 -5.92
N GLU A 29 13.93 -12.33 -5.74
CA GLU A 29 13.31 -13.08 -6.84
C GLU A 29 12.57 -12.17 -7.82
N GLU A 30 11.89 -11.15 -7.29
CA GLU A 30 11.11 -10.18 -8.09
C GLU A 30 11.95 -8.96 -8.53
N GLN A 31 13.25 -8.93 -8.21
CA GLN A 31 14.10 -7.80 -8.55
C GLN A 31 14.37 -7.75 -10.05
N GLY A 32 14.06 -6.61 -10.68
CA GLY A 32 14.21 -6.43 -12.13
C GLY A 32 12.93 -6.69 -12.92
N GLU A 33 11.88 -7.18 -12.27
CA GLU A 33 10.56 -7.28 -12.87
C GLU A 33 9.98 -5.89 -13.19
N LYS A 34 9.28 -5.80 -14.32
CA LYS A 34 8.68 -4.54 -14.77
C LYS A 34 7.49 -4.18 -13.88
N TYR A 35 7.35 -2.91 -13.54
CA TYR A 35 6.27 -2.43 -12.69
C TYR A 35 4.88 -2.56 -13.37
N ASN A 36 3.84 -2.90 -12.60
CA ASN A 36 2.49 -3.13 -13.13
C ASN A 36 1.64 -1.87 -13.26
N PHE A 37 1.91 -1.07 -14.29
CA PHE A 37 1.12 0.14 -14.56
C PHE A 37 -0.34 -0.18 -14.97
N VAL A 38 -0.60 -1.34 -15.57
CA VAL A 38 -1.95 -1.78 -15.96
C VAL A 38 -2.79 -2.12 -14.73
N GLY A 39 -2.19 -2.80 -13.75
CA GLY A 39 -2.81 -3.07 -12.45
C GLY A 39 -3.20 -1.77 -11.74
N ILE A 40 -2.31 -0.77 -11.71
CA ILE A 40 -2.60 0.55 -11.14
C ILE A 40 -3.75 1.24 -11.87
N ALA A 41 -3.73 1.26 -13.20
CA ALA A 41 -4.80 1.89 -13.99
C ALA A 41 -6.18 1.28 -13.70
N LYS A 42 -6.24 -0.02 -13.35
CA LYS A 42 -7.48 -0.69 -12.93
C LYS A 42 -7.78 -0.52 -11.43
N GLN A 43 -6.75 -0.38 -10.60
CA GLN A 43 -6.90 -0.23 -9.15
C GLN A 43 -7.40 1.17 -8.77
N VAL A 44 -7.02 2.20 -9.54
CA VAL A 44 -7.46 3.58 -9.33
C VAL A 44 -8.99 3.70 -9.38
N PRO A 45 -9.69 3.24 -10.44
CA PRO A 45 -11.15 3.22 -10.47
C PRO A 45 -11.77 2.44 -9.31
N TYR A 46 -11.21 1.27 -8.97
CA TYR A 46 -11.72 0.47 -7.85
C TYR A 46 -11.59 1.21 -6.51
N SER A 47 -10.41 1.77 -6.23
CA SER A 47 -10.12 2.47 -4.98
C SER A 47 -10.99 3.71 -4.81
N ILE A 48 -11.19 4.48 -5.89
CA ILE A 48 -12.11 5.64 -5.90
C ILE A 48 -13.54 5.19 -5.59
N THR A 49 -14.02 4.15 -6.27
CA THR A 49 -15.40 3.70 -6.12
C THR A 49 -15.64 3.09 -4.73
N ARG A 50 -14.69 2.32 -4.21
CA ARG A 50 -14.73 1.78 -2.84
C ARG A 50 -14.73 2.90 -1.80
N HIS A 51 -13.85 3.89 -1.94
CA HIS A 51 -13.78 5.02 -1.03
C HIS A 51 -15.07 5.85 -1.08
N ALA A 52 -15.67 6.00 -2.26
CA ALA A 52 -16.98 6.62 -2.40
C ALA A 52 -18.06 5.81 -1.65
N CYS A 53 -18.06 4.48 -1.74
CA CYS A 53 -19.01 3.63 -1.01
C CYS A 53 -18.86 3.73 0.53
N ASP A 54 -17.65 3.96 1.05
CA ASP A 54 -17.38 4.00 2.49
C ASP A 54 -17.46 5.41 3.11
N LEU A 55 -17.95 6.40 2.36
CA LEU A 55 -18.14 7.75 2.91
C LEU A 55 -19.12 7.73 4.10
N PRO A 56 -18.82 8.46 5.19
CA PRO A 56 -19.63 8.43 6.41
C PRO A 56 -21.05 9.00 6.24
N VAL A 57 -21.27 9.81 5.20
CA VAL A 57 -22.58 10.36 4.82
C VAL A 57 -23.52 9.32 4.17
N ILE A 58 -23.00 8.17 3.75
CA ILE A 58 -23.79 7.15 3.03
C ILE A 58 -24.51 6.22 4.03
N PRO A 59 -25.85 6.07 3.90
CA PRO A 59 -26.63 5.14 4.72
C PRO A 59 -26.15 3.69 4.60
N ARG A 60 -26.23 2.92 5.70
CA ARG A 60 -25.71 1.53 5.78
C ARG A 60 -26.23 0.60 4.69
N HIS A 61 -27.50 0.71 4.29
CA HIS A 61 -28.10 -0.12 3.25
C HIS A 61 -27.57 0.22 1.86
N VAL A 62 -27.36 1.51 1.57
CA VAL A 62 -26.73 1.98 0.32
C VAL A 62 -25.27 1.56 0.27
N ARG A 63 -24.53 1.69 1.39
CA ARG A 63 -23.13 1.24 1.50
C ARG A 63 -23.00 -0.24 1.19
N ARG A 64 -23.85 -1.10 1.79
CA ARG A 64 -23.84 -2.54 1.55
C ARG A 64 -24.14 -2.87 0.08
N TRP A 65 -25.14 -2.22 -0.51
CA TRP A 65 -25.46 -2.40 -1.93
C TRP A 65 -24.31 -1.95 -2.85
N CYS A 66 -23.69 -0.81 -2.56
CA CYS A 66 -22.54 -0.26 -3.30
C CYS A 66 -21.35 -1.22 -3.26
N MET A 67 -21.01 -1.72 -2.07
CA MET A 67 -19.94 -2.71 -1.90
C MET A 67 -20.25 -4.04 -2.59
N ASN A 68 -21.51 -4.50 -2.56
CA ASN A 68 -21.92 -5.71 -3.27
C ASN A 68 -21.90 -5.52 -4.80
N ALA A 69 -22.32 -4.38 -5.33
CA ALA A 69 -22.24 -4.08 -6.75
C ALA A 69 -20.78 -4.05 -7.26
N LEU A 70 -19.85 -3.56 -6.44
CA LEU A 70 -18.41 -3.62 -6.72
C LEU A 70 -17.88 -5.05 -6.87
N THR A 71 -18.44 -6.00 -6.11
CA THR A 71 -18.07 -7.42 -6.26
C THR A 71 -18.56 -8.03 -7.59
N VAL A 72 -19.62 -7.48 -8.21
CA VAL A 72 -20.13 -7.97 -9.50
C VAL A 72 -19.25 -7.56 -10.68
N VAL A 73 -18.48 -6.47 -10.55
CA VAL A 73 -17.55 -5.98 -11.59
C VAL A 73 -16.24 -6.79 -11.64
N GLN A 74 -16.12 -7.87 -10.85
CA GLN A 74 -14.97 -8.80 -10.77
C GLN A 74 -14.61 -9.57 -12.06
N VAL A 75 -15.11 -9.17 -13.24
CA VAL A 75 -15.02 -9.95 -14.48
C VAL A 75 -13.62 -9.90 -15.15
N THR A 76 -12.68 -9.09 -14.66
CA THR A 76 -11.27 -9.23 -15.09
C THR A 76 -10.35 -9.38 -13.89
N PRO A 77 -9.70 -10.54 -13.70
CA PRO A 77 -8.64 -10.64 -12.73
C PRO A 77 -7.58 -9.59 -13.05
N PHE A 78 -7.07 -8.94 -12.01
CA PHE A 78 -5.87 -8.11 -12.06
C PHE A 78 -4.60 -8.95 -12.30
N SER A 79 -4.74 -10.17 -12.85
CA SER A 79 -3.66 -11.12 -13.07
C SER A 79 -2.72 -10.58 -14.13
N SER A 80 -1.66 -9.95 -13.66
CA SER A 80 -0.42 -9.80 -14.41
C SER A 80 0.70 -10.37 -13.57
N GLU A 81 1.74 -10.86 -14.23
CA GLU A 81 3.00 -11.31 -13.59
C GLU A 81 3.79 -10.17 -12.92
N ARG A 82 3.23 -8.95 -12.88
CA ARG A 82 3.87 -7.74 -12.38
C ARG A 82 3.13 -7.23 -11.16
N PHE A 83 3.86 -6.62 -10.22
CA PHE A 83 3.30 -6.04 -9.01
C PHE A 83 3.30 -4.51 -9.03
N PHE A 84 2.31 -3.93 -8.35
CA PHE A 84 2.38 -2.54 -7.88
C PHE A 84 2.75 -2.50 -6.39
N CYS A 85 3.13 -1.32 -5.88
CA CYS A 85 3.80 -1.18 -4.58
C CYS A 85 3.09 -1.88 -3.41
N SER A 86 1.79 -1.65 -3.20
CA SER A 86 1.05 -2.27 -2.10
C SER A 86 0.80 -3.77 -2.31
N GLN A 87 0.52 -4.21 -3.55
CA GLN A 87 0.37 -5.64 -3.88
C GLN A 87 1.65 -6.41 -3.59
N PHE A 88 2.81 -5.86 -3.96
CA PHE A 88 4.12 -6.45 -3.69
C PHE A 88 4.33 -6.64 -2.18
N VAL A 89 4.04 -5.60 -1.39
CA VAL A 89 4.16 -5.67 0.07
C VAL A 89 3.26 -6.77 0.64
N VAL A 90 1.97 -6.80 0.29
CA VAL A 90 1.05 -7.84 0.80
C VAL A 90 1.51 -9.24 0.39
N LYS A 91 1.93 -9.45 -0.87
CA LYS A 91 2.44 -10.75 -1.34
C LYS A 91 3.72 -11.18 -0.62
N ALA A 92 4.64 -10.26 -0.35
CA ALA A 92 5.86 -10.54 0.39
C ALA A 92 5.55 -11.06 1.81
N PHE A 93 4.62 -10.41 2.51
CA PHE A 93 4.19 -10.82 3.84
C PHE A 93 3.46 -12.16 3.82
N ASN A 94 2.67 -12.46 2.79
CA ASN A 94 2.01 -13.76 2.64
C ASN A 94 3.02 -14.93 2.57
N ARG A 95 4.24 -14.71 2.05
CA ARG A 95 5.30 -15.75 2.02
C ARG A 95 5.77 -16.18 3.41
N THR A 96 5.56 -15.36 4.43
CA THR A 96 6.00 -15.67 5.80
C THR A 96 5.06 -16.62 6.52
N GLY A 97 3.82 -16.78 6.05
CA GLY A 97 2.73 -17.40 6.81
C GLY A 97 2.11 -16.47 7.87
N LYS A 98 2.54 -15.20 7.93
CA LYS A 98 2.01 -14.14 8.79
C LYS A 98 1.50 -12.97 7.94
N PRO A 99 0.42 -13.16 7.19
CA PRO A 99 -0.13 -12.14 6.29
C PRO A 99 -0.55 -10.86 7.02
N LEU A 100 -0.52 -9.72 6.32
CA LEU A 100 -1.02 -8.43 6.83
C LEU A 100 -2.56 -8.41 6.90
N THR A 101 -3.21 -9.04 5.94
CA THR A 101 -4.67 -9.11 5.78
C THR A 101 -5.05 -10.36 4.99
N GLU A 102 -6.29 -10.83 5.11
CA GLU A 102 -6.88 -11.87 4.25
C GLU A 102 -7.38 -11.31 2.91
N THR A 103 -7.38 -9.98 2.76
CA THR A 103 -7.81 -9.34 1.51
C THR A 103 -6.80 -9.63 0.40
N GLU A 104 -7.33 -9.98 -0.77
CA GLU A 104 -6.49 -10.28 -1.94
C GLU A 104 -5.53 -9.11 -2.26
N PRO A 105 -4.23 -9.36 -2.51
CA PRO A 105 -3.21 -8.32 -2.65
C PRO A 105 -3.53 -7.25 -3.70
N GLU A 106 -4.23 -7.63 -4.77
CA GLU A 106 -4.64 -6.76 -5.87
C GLU A 106 -5.67 -5.69 -5.45
N TRP A 107 -6.33 -5.88 -4.30
CA TRP A 107 -7.39 -5.01 -3.80
C TRP A 107 -6.92 -4.07 -2.69
N VAL A 108 -5.67 -4.23 -2.24
CA VAL A 108 -5.07 -3.43 -1.18
C VAL A 108 -4.29 -2.26 -1.79
N ASN A 109 -4.69 -1.03 -1.49
CA ASN A 109 -3.95 0.17 -1.88
C ASN A 109 -2.96 0.62 -0.76
N PRO A 110 -2.02 1.54 -1.04
CA PRO A 110 -1.04 1.97 -0.04
C PRO A 110 -1.66 2.65 1.19
N ALA A 111 -2.77 3.37 1.04
CA ALA A 111 -3.46 4.00 2.15
C ALA A 111 -4.13 2.97 3.07
N ASP A 112 -4.66 1.88 2.50
CA ASP A 112 -5.21 0.77 3.27
C ASP A 112 -4.14 0.19 4.21
N ILE A 113 -2.91 -0.03 3.72
CA ILE A 113 -1.77 -0.50 4.55
C ILE A 113 -1.45 0.52 5.65
N LEU A 114 -1.43 1.81 5.33
CA LEU A 114 -1.15 2.87 6.31
C LEU A 114 -2.19 2.88 7.45
N HIS A 115 -3.46 2.65 7.13
CA HIS A 115 -4.56 2.59 8.11
C HIS A 115 -4.63 1.27 8.88
N MET A 116 -3.75 0.28 8.60
CA MET A 116 -3.60 -0.92 9.44
C MET A 116 -2.85 -0.64 10.75
N ARG A 117 -2.32 0.56 10.94
CA ARG A 117 -1.61 0.94 12.18
C ARG A 117 -2.51 0.91 13.42
N GLU A 118 -1.86 0.84 14.57
CA GLU A 118 -2.52 0.96 15.87
C GLU A 118 -3.28 2.30 15.99
N GLY A 119 -4.49 2.24 16.54
CA GLY A 119 -5.34 3.43 16.78
C GLY A 119 -6.06 3.99 15.56
N ASP A 120 -5.90 3.41 14.36
CA ASP A 120 -6.54 3.89 13.14
C ASP A 120 -7.74 3.02 12.70
N ILE A 121 -8.64 3.60 11.91
CA ILE A 121 -9.82 2.91 11.35
C ILE A 121 -9.43 2.33 10.00
N ALA A 122 -9.24 1.02 9.95
CA ALA A 122 -8.80 0.34 8.74
C ALA A 122 -9.98 0.09 7.79
N SER A 123 -9.82 0.53 6.53
CA SER A 123 -10.70 0.21 5.39
C SER A 123 -10.58 -1.27 4.97
N VAL A 124 -9.44 -1.88 5.27
CA VAL A 124 -9.11 -3.31 5.06
C VAL A 124 -8.73 -3.90 6.41
N THR A 125 -9.41 -4.98 6.82
CA THR A 125 -9.18 -5.59 8.14
C THR A 125 -7.76 -6.16 8.24
N PRO A 126 -6.92 -5.66 9.17
CA PRO A 126 -5.60 -6.24 9.41
C PRO A 126 -5.69 -7.48 10.30
N ILE A 127 -4.83 -8.45 10.06
CA ILE A 127 -4.64 -9.62 10.95
C ILE A 127 -3.80 -9.23 12.17
N SER A 128 -2.79 -8.37 11.96
CA SER A 128 -1.98 -7.77 13.01
C SER A 128 -1.81 -6.27 12.76
N ARG A 129 -1.88 -5.47 13.83
CA ARG A 129 -1.76 -4.02 13.73
C ARG A 129 -0.31 -3.62 13.51
N LEU A 130 -0.10 -2.64 12.62
CA LEU A 130 1.22 -2.12 12.35
C LEU A 130 1.67 -1.16 13.46
N GLN A 131 2.87 -1.38 13.96
CA GLN A 131 3.52 -0.53 14.94
C GLN A 131 4.34 0.54 14.27
N TYR A 132 4.18 1.77 14.76
CA TYR A 132 4.96 2.89 14.29
C TYR A 132 6.41 2.79 14.82
N VAL A 133 7.38 2.85 13.90
CA VAL A 133 8.82 2.73 14.24
C VAL A 133 9.51 4.10 14.24
N GLY A 134 9.14 4.98 13.31
CA GLY A 134 9.82 6.25 13.13
C GLY A 134 9.52 6.89 11.79
N HIS A 135 10.10 8.07 11.54
CA HIS A 135 10.07 8.73 10.25
C HIS A 135 11.49 9.06 9.81
N LEU A 136 11.76 8.89 8.52
CA LEU A 136 12.96 9.35 7.86
C LEU A 136 12.71 10.81 7.46
N GLN A 137 13.52 11.70 8.00
CA GLN A 137 13.53 13.11 7.62
C GLN A 137 14.91 13.43 7.07
N CYS A 138 14.98 13.88 5.81
CA CYS A 138 16.21 14.46 5.29
C CYS A 138 16.23 15.93 5.72
N GLN A 139 17.10 16.27 6.68
CA GLN A 139 17.35 17.66 7.07
C GLN A 139 18.76 18.05 6.60
N LYS A 140 18.85 19.11 5.78
CA LYS A 140 20.13 19.74 5.49
C LYS A 140 20.63 20.40 6.77
N THR A 141 21.70 19.87 7.34
CA THR A 141 22.39 20.48 8.48
C THR A 141 23.74 21.03 8.01
N PRO A 142 24.39 21.93 8.74
CA PRO A 142 25.74 22.40 8.39
C PRO A 142 26.76 21.26 8.19
N TRP A 143 26.47 20.09 8.75
CA TRP A 143 27.32 18.90 8.74
C TRP A 143 26.80 17.79 7.80
N ASN A 144 25.62 17.95 7.21
CA ASN A 144 25.03 17.01 6.26
C ASN A 144 24.36 17.81 5.13
N THR A 145 25.16 18.12 4.12
CA THR A 145 24.76 18.92 2.95
C THR A 145 24.17 18.07 1.83
N THR A 146 24.43 16.75 1.84
CA THR A 146 23.96 15.78 0.83
C THR A 146 22.59 15.22 1.21
N CYS A 147 21.58 16.10 1.23
CA CYS A 147 20.18 15.72 1.29
C CYS A 147 19.52 16.17 -0.02
N ASP A 148 19.65 15.38 -1.08
CA ASP A 148 18.95 15.59 -2.34
C ASP A 148 17.70 14.72 -2.35
N VAL A 149 16.59 15.33 -1.95
CA VAL A 149 15.26 14.75 -2.13
C VAL A 149 15.02 14.76 -3.64
N ALA A 150 14.78 13.60 -4.26
CA ALA A 150 14.48 13.52 -5.69
C ALA A 150 13.24 14.39 -5.99
N GLU A 151 13.46 15.61 -6.47
CA GLU A 151 12.41 16.49 -6.95
C GLU A 151 11.78 15.79 -8.16
N THR A 152 10.55 15.32 -8.01
CA THR A 152 9.79 14.81 -9.14
C THR A 152 9.52 16.00 -10.05
N THR A 153 10.31 16.13 -11.12
CA THR A 153 10.10 17.11 -12.18
C THR A 153 8.72 16.89 -12.78
N GLN A 154 7.75 17.72 -12.35
CA GLN A 154 6.53 17.95 -13.11
C GLN A 154 6.94 18.63 -14.41
N ASN A 155 7.06 17.83 -15.47
CA ASN A 155 7.17 18.32 -16.83
C ASN A 155 5.87 19.03 -17.21
N THR A 156 5.76 20.33 -16.91
CA THR A 156 4.93 21.23 -17.71
C THR A 156 5.74 21.62 -18.94
N LYS A 157 5.36 21.09 -20.10
CA LYS A 157 5.77 21.62 -21.41
C LYS A 157 4.68 22.61 -21.87
N PRO A 158 5.05 23.75 -22.49
CA PRO A 158 4.13 24.80 -22.92
C PRO A 158 3.09 24.33 -23.95
#